data_AF-A0A1A7WCQ0-F1
#
_entry.id   AF-A0A1A7WCQ0-F1
#
_cell.length_a   1.000
_cell.length_b   1.000
_cell.length_c   1.000
_cell.angle_alpha   90.00
_cell.angle_beta   90.00
_cell.angle_gamma   90.00
#
_symmetry.space_group_name_H-M   'P 1'
#
loop_
_entity.id
_entity.type
_entity.pdbx_description
1 polymer ?
#
loop_
_entity_poly.entity_id
_entity_poly.type
_entity_poly.pdbx_seq_one_letter_code
_entity_poly.pdbx_strand_id
1 'polypeptide(L)'
;NRKASYDIKEGTSDCEECPKPTLEDVHSWGQSFDKLMSCPGGRNSFRQFLRTEFSEENMLFWLACQEFCNETNKSVIEEKARVIYEDYISILSPKE
;
A
#
# COMPACT_ATOMS: atom_id res chain seq x y z
N ASN A 1 -26.23 17.22 10.07
CA ASN A 1 -24.94 17.93 9.95
C ASN A 1 -23.84 17.24 10.74
N ARG A 2 -23.18 16.23 10.15
CA ARG A 2 -21.87 15.81 10.64
C ARG A 2 -21.02 15.47 9.43
N LYS A 3 -20.38 16.53 8.93
CA LYS A 3 -19.41 16.49 7.83
C LYS A 3 -18.16 15.84 8.41
N ALA A 4 -18.05 14.52 8.36
CA ALA A 4 -16.78 13.83 8.53
C ALA A 4 -16.06 13.89 7.19
N SER A 5 -15.58 15.09 6.85
CA SER A 5 -14.54 15.27 5.83
C SER A 5 -13.26 14.74 6.47
N TYR A 6 -13.10 13.42 6.49
CA TYR A 6 -11.75 12.90 6.48
C TYR A 6 -11.30 13.12 5.06
N ASP A 7 -10.60 14.23 4.85
CA ASP A 7 -9.57 14.29 3.83
C ASP A 7 -8.86 12.94 3.92
N ILE A 8 -9.15 12.04 2.96
CA ILE A 8 -8.14 11.09 2.53
C ILE A 8 -6.97 12.00 2.29
N LYS A 9 -6.00 11.95 3.19
CA LYS A 9 -4.71 12.54 2.93
C LYS A 9 -4.26 11.85 1.65
N GLU A 10 -4.51 12.48 0.50
CA GLU A 10 -3.51 12.72 -0.53
C GLU A 10 -2.36 13.55 0.09
N GLY A 11 -1.94 13.18 1.30
CA GLY A 11 -0.57 13.35 1.69
C GLY A 11 0.12 12.27 0.89
N THR A 12 0.86 12.71 -0.11
CA THR A 12 2.31 12.57 -0.01
C THR A 12 2.72 12.15 1.40
N SER A 13 2.59 10.86 1.76
CA SER A 13 3.50 10.25 2.72
C SER A 13 4.78 10.21 1.93
N ASP A 14 5.38 11.38 1.90
CA ASP A 14 6.62 11.69 1.24
C ASP A 14 7.58 10.64 1.76
N CYS A 15 8.00 9.82 0.82
CA CYS A 15 9.22 9.08 0.80
C CYS A 15 9.84 8.95 2.19
N GLU A 16 9.81 7.74 2.78
CA GLU A 16 11.11 7.33 3.33
C GLU A 16 12.10 7.63 2.21
N GLU A 17 13.05 8.54 2.43
CA GLU A 17 14.12 8.84 1.49
C GLU A 17 14.87 7.53 1.30
N CYS A 18 14.29 6.68 0.46
CA CYS A 18 14.86 5.41 0.14
C CYS A 18 16.01 5.80 -0.79
N PRO A 19 17.25 5.51 -0.40
CA PRO A 19 18.38 5.77 -1.28
C PRO A 19 18.04 5.17 -2.65
N LYS A 20 18.39 5.92 -3.72
CA LYS A 20 18.16 5.45 -5.08
C LYS A 20 18.67 4.02 -5.17
N PRO A 21 17.83 3.06 -5.61
CA PRO A 21 18.20 1.67 -5.62
C PRO A 21 19.49 1.49 -6.43
N THR A 22 20.41 0.71 -5.90
CA THR A 22 21.64 0.40 -6.62
C THR A 22 21.34 -0.54 -7.78
N LEU A 23 22.27 -0.66 -8.73
CA LEU A 23 22.12 -1.63 -9.83
C LEU A 23 22.01 -3.07 -9.32
N GLU A 24 22.66 -3.38 -8.20
CA GLU A 24 22.56 -4.69 -7.55
C GLU A 24 21.17 -4.93 -6.98
N ASP A 25 20.57 -3.92 -6.32
CA ASP A 25 19.20 -4.00 -5.81
C ASP A 25 18.23 -4.29 -6.95
N VAL A 26 18.29 -3.51 -8.03
CA VAL A 26 17.41 -3.68 -9.20
C VAL A 26 17.59 -5.05 -9.85
N HIS A 27 18.82 -5.53 -9.97
CA HIS A 27 19.09 -6.87 -10.50
C HIS A 27 18.51 -7.96 -9.58
N SER A 28 18.56 -7.77 -8.27
CA SER A 28 18.00 -8.71 -7.30
C SER A 28 16.47 -8.80 -7.38
N TRP A 29 15.78 -7.70 -7.70
CA TRP A 29 14.33 -7.65 -7.82
C TRP A 29 13.80 -8.54 -8.95
N GLY A 30 14.53 -8.63 -10.06
CA GLY A 30 14.19 -9.52 -11.18
C GLY A 30 14.33 -11.01 -10.85
N GLN A 31 14.97 -11.37 -9.73
CA GLN A 31 15.16 -12.76 -9.33
C GLN A 31 14.00 -13.30 -8.48
N SER A 32 13.29 -12.46 -7.73
CA SER A 32 12.14 -12.84 -6.92
C SER A 32 11.29 -11.63 -6.55
N PHE A 33 9.97 -11.84 -6.58
CA PHE A 33 9.00 -10.84 -6.12
C PHE A 33 9.20 -10.48 -4.64
N ASP A 34 9.55 -11.44 -3.78
CA ASP A 34 9.83 -11.17 -2.36
C ASP A 34 10.98 -10.19 -2.19
N LYS A 35 12.03 -10.27 -3.03
CA LYS A 35 13.16 -9.35 -2.99
C LYS A 35 12.74 -7.93 -3.37
N LEU A 36 11.92 -7.79 -4.41
CA LEU A 36 11.32 -6.51 -4.80
C LEU A 36 10.50 -5.90 -3.65
N MET A 37 9.68 -6.72 -3.00
CA MET A 37 8.74 -6.27 -1.97
C MET A 37 9.38 -6.05 -0.59
N SER A 38 10.57 -6.60 -0.36
CA SER A 38 11.28 -6.51 0.93
C SER A 38 11.77 -5.10 1.28
N CYS A 39 11.99 -4.23 0.28
CA CYS A 39 12.55 -2.90 0.49
C CYS A 39 11.56 -1.78 0.10
N PRO A 40 11.58 -0.62 0.77
CA PRO A 40 10.74 0.53 0.40
C PRO A 40 10.93 0.99 -1.05
N GLY A 41 12.18 0.99 -1.56
CA GLY A 41 12.50 1.43 -2.91
C GLY A 41 11.90 0.55 -4.01
N GLY A 42 11.92 -0.78 -3.80
CA GLY A 42 11.30 -1.75 -4.71
C GLY A 42 9.78 -1.63 -4.71
N ARG A 43 9.16 -1.52 -3.52
CA ARG A 43 7.71 -1.26 -3.37
C ARG A 43 7.26 0.02 -4.07
N ASN A 44 8.01 1.12 -3.91
CA ASN A 44 7.70 2.39 -4.57
C ASN A 44 7.83 2.31 -6.08
N SER A 45 8.89 1.66 -6.58
CA SER A 45 9.09 1.45 -8.02
C SER A 45 7.97 0.59 -8.62
N PHE A 46 7.57 -0.47 -7.91
CA PHE A 46 6.47 -1.34 -8.32
C PHE A 46 5.12 -0.62 -8.29
N ARG A 47 4.84 0.18 -7.26
CA ARG A 47 3.63 1.01 -7.21
C ARG A 47 3.57 2.00 -8.38
N GLN A 48 4.70 2.62 -8.74
CA GLN A 48 4.75 3.52 -9.89
C GLN A 48 4.49 2.77 -11.20
N PHE A 49 4.99 1.56 -11.35
CA PHE A 49 4.67 0.70 -12.49
C PHE A 49 3.16 0.38 -12.55
N LEU A 50 2.55 -0.06 -11.46
CA LEU A 50 1.11 -0.37 -11.41
C LEU A 50 0.21 0.83 -11.70
N ARG A 51 0.63 2.06 -11.35
CA ARG A 51 -0.07 3.29 -11.78
C ARG A 51 -0.17 3.43 -13.29
N THR A 52 0.87 3.01 -14.02
CA THR A 52 0.84 3.05 -15.49
C THR A 52 -0.12 2.03 -16.10
N GLU A 53 -0.47 1.00 -15.33
CA GLU A 53 -1.42 -0.05 -15.70
C GLU A 53 -2.80 0.12 -15.04
N PHE A 54 -3.04 1.26 -14.37
CA PHE A 54 -4.28 1.53 -13.63
C PHE A 54 -4.62 0.44 -12.59
N SER A 55 -3.59 -0.12 -11.95
CA SER A 55 -3.71 -1.25 -11.02
C SER A 55 -3.03 -1.00 -9.67
N GLU A 56 -2.83 0.28 -9.32
CA GLU A 56 -2.09 0.69 -8.11
C GLU A 56 -2.80 0.30 -6.81
N GLU A 57 -4.12 0.13 -6.86
CA GLU A 57 -4.96 -0.29 -5.74
C GLU A 57 -4.54 -1.65 -5.18
N ASN A 58 -4.01 -2.55 -6.01
CA ASN A 58 -3.49 -3.86 -5.57
C ASN A 58 -2.31 -3.70 -4.59
N MET A 59 -1.44 -2.73 -4.85
CA MET A 59 -0.30 -2.45 -3.97
C MET A 59 -0.74 -1.76 -2.69
N LEU A 60 -1.72 -0.86 -2.77
CA LEU A 60 -2.27 -0.17 -1.60
C LEU A 60 -3.02 -1.15 -0.69
N PHE A 61 -3.79 -2.07 -1.25
CA PHE A 61 -4.44 -3.15 -0.53
C PHE A 61 -3.41 -4.03 0.18
N TRP A 62 -2.37 -4.47 -0.52
CA TRP A 62 -1.30 -5.28 0.08
C TRP A 62 -0.62 -4.57 1.26
N LEU A 63 -0.31 -3.27 1.13
CA LEU A 63 0.27 -2.48 2.23
C LEU A 63 -0.68 -2.38 3.43
N ALA A 64 -1.97 -2.14 3.18
CA ALA A 64 -2.98 -2.10 4.24
C ALA A 64 -3.07 -3.45 4.98
N CYS A 65 -2.99 -4.57 4.25
CA CYS A 65 -2.93 -5.90 4.86
C CYS A 65 -1.66 -6.11 5.69
N GLN A 66 -0.49 -5.64 5.24
CA GLN A 66 0.74 -5.74 6.04
C GLN A 66 0.63 -4.98 7.37
N GLU A 67 0.10 -3.76 7.35
CA GLU A 67 -0.14 -2.96 8.56
C GLU A 67 -1.20 -3.59 9.46
N PHE A 68 -2.21 -4.21 8.87
CA PHE A 68 -3.24 -4.95 9.60
C PHE A 68 -2.66 -6.18 10.32
N CYS A 69 -1.84 -6.98 9.64
CA CYS A 69 -1.23 -8.19 10.21
C CYS A 69 -0.25 -7.88 11.36
N ASN A 70 0.34 -6.69 11.38
CA ASN A 70 1.25 -6.27 12.44
C ASN A 70 0.54 -5.62 13.65
N GLU A 71 -0.78 -5.38 13.55
CA GLU A 71 -1.55 -4.78 14.63
C GLU A 71 -1.88 -5.80 15.73
N THR A 72 -1.84 -5.36 16.98
CA THR A 72 -2.14 -6.22 18.15
C THR A 72 -3.32 -5.69 18.97
N ASN A 73 -3.68 -4.41 18.80
CA ASN A 73 -4.80 -3.83 19.50
C ASN A 73 -6.13 -4.24 18.86
N LYS A 74 -6.94 -5.02 19.58
CA LYS A 74 -8.21 -5.56 19.09
C LYS A 74 -9.18 -4.52 18.54
N SER A 75 -9.33 -3.35 19.18
CA SER A 75 -10.26 -2.34 18.69
C SER A 75 -9.76 -1.67 17.41
N VAL A 76 -8.43 -1.54 17.26
CA VAL A 76 -7.81 -1.02 16.04
C VAL A 76 -7.89 -2.06 14.92
N ILE A 77 -7.70 -3.34 15.23
CA ILE A 77 -7.89 -4.44 14.26
C ILE A 77 -9.31 -4.43 13.72
N GLU A 78 -10.32 -4.37 14.58
CA GLU A 78 -11.73 -4.36 14.14
C GLU A 78 -12.02 -3.20 13.19
N GLU A 79 -11.56 -2.00 13.53
CA GLU A 79 -11.75 -0.82 12.68
C GLU A 79 -10.97 -0.92 11.37
N LYS A 80 -9.69 -1.33 11.40
CA LYS A 80 -8.88 -1.53 10.18
C LYS A 80 -9.49 -2.60 9.27
N ALA A 81 -10.00 -3.70 9.81
CA ALA A 81 -10.66 -4.75 9.04
C ALA A 81 -11.89 -4.20 8.30
N ARG A 82 -12.72 -3.42 9.00
CA ARG A 82 -13.91 -2.78 8.41
C ARG A 82 -13.51 -1.84 7.26
N VAL A 83 -12.51 -1.00 7.48
CA VAL A 83 -12.02 -0.06 6.46
C VAL A 83 -11.44 -0.80 5.26
N ILE A 84 -10.57 -1.80 5.45
CA ILE A 84 -9.98 -2.57 4.34
C ILE A 84 -11.08 -3.26 3.51
N TYR A 85 -12.10 -3.80 4.17
CA TYR A 85 -13.22 -4.42 3.47
C TYR A 85 -13.99 -3.40 2.62
N GLU A 86 -14.39 -2.27 3.21
CA GLU A 86 -15.13 -1.23 2.51
C GLU A 86 -14.34 -0.63 1.33
N ASP A 87 -13.04 -0.45 1.49
CA ASP A 87 -12.17 0.20 0.51
C ASP A 87 -11.67 -0.72 -0.62
N TYR A 88 -11.57 -2.04 -0.41
CA TYR A 88 -10.88 -2.92 -1.39
C TYR A 88 -11.59 -4.23 -1.72
N ILE A 89 -12.59 -4.67 -0.94
CA ILE A 89 -13.23 -5.99 -1.09
C ILE A 89 -14.74 -5.90 -1.34
N SER A 90 -15.39 -4.88 -0.79
CA SER A 90 -16.82 -4.65 -0.99
C SER A 90 -17.12 -4.46 -2.47
N ILE A 91 -18.19 -5.08 -2.96
CA ILE A 91 -18.71 -4.89 -4.33
C ILE A 91 -19.17 -3.45 -4.64
N LEU A 92 -19.25 -2.63 -3.59
CA LEU A 92 -19.58 -1.20 -3.67
C LEU A 92 -18.33 -0.33 -3.47
N SER A 93 -17.14 -0.94 -3.45
CA SER A 93 -15.89 -0.22 -3.27
C SER A 93 -15.68 0.75 -4.44
N PRO A 94 -15.25 1.99 -4.17
CA PRO A 94 -14.86 2.92 -5.22
C PRO A 94 -13.51 2.57 -5.88
N LYS A 95 -12.81 1.53 -5.38
CA LYS A 95 -11.47 1.10 -5.84
C LYS A 95 -11.47 -0.32 -6.44
N GLU A 96 -12.63 -0.87 -6.79
CA GLU A 96 -12.77 -2.16 -7.50
C GLU A 96 -12.87 -1.97 -9.02
#